data_AF-A0A1Y1IMU0-F1
#
_entry.id   AF-A0A1Y1IMU0-F1
#
_cell.length_a   1.000
_cell.length_b   1.000
_cell.length_c   1.000
_cell.angle_alpha   90.00
_cell.angle_beta   90.00
_cell.angle_gamma   90.00
#
_symmetry.space_group_name_H-M   'P 1'
#
loop_
_entity.id
_entity.type
_entity.pdbx_description
1 polymer ?
#
loop_
_entity_poly.entity_id
_entity_poly.type
_entity_poly.pdbx_seq_one_letter_code
_entity_poly.pdbx_strand_id
1 'polypeptide(L)' 'MLGAPTRVLEVVKKQTGGLLWKVQRMTKTRRANAKARHARTHQVEDILRACAQEPQPDTTPAPPAGTAEVSAGTKSE' A
#
# COMPACT_ATOMS: atom_id res chain seq x y z
N MET A 1 -22.30 -26.33 -35.69
CA MET A 1 -21.97 -27.63 -35.06
C MET A 1 -20.88 -27.38 -34.02
N LEU A 2 -21.24 -27.20 -32.75
CA LEU A 2 -20.24 -27.14 -31.67
C LEU A 2 -19.75 -28.58 -31.41
N GLY A 3 -18.44 -28.79 -31.54
CA GLY A 3 -17.80 -30.10 -31.38
C GLY A 3 -18.08 -30.72 -30.02
N ALA A 4 -18.29 -32.03 -30.01
CA ALA A 4 -18.56 -32.80 -28.81
C ALA A 4 -17.47 -32.58 -27.76
N PRO A 5 -17.83 -32.42 -26.47
CA PRO A 5 -16.85 -32.25 -25.40
C PRO A 5 -15.96 -33.49 -25.33
N THR A 6 -14.64 -33.27 -25.39
CA THR A 6 -13.68 -34.37 -25.25
C THR A 6 -13.84 -35.00 -23.87
N ARG A 7 -13.61 -36.32 -23.76
CA ARG A 7 -13.79 -37.07 -22.50
C ARG A 7 -13.01 -36.49 -21.31
N VAL A 8 -11.91 -35.78 -21.59
CA VAL A 8 -11.14 -35.02 -20.62
C VAL A 8 -11.97 -33.90 -19.97
N LEU A 9 -12.73 -33.15 -20.75
CA LEU A 9 -13.64 -32.11 -20.23
C LEU A 9 -14.76 -32.71 -19.39
N GLU A 10 -15.27 -33.89 -19.73
CA GLU A 10 -16.28 -34.58 -18.93
C GLU A 10 -15.73 -35.05 -17.57
N VAL A 11 -14.51 -35.57 -17.54
CA VAL A 11 -13.83 -36.03 -16.33
C VAL A 11 -13.51 -34.86 -15.40
N VAL A 12 -12.94 -33.77 -15.94
CA VAL A 12 -12.70 -32.52 -15.19
C VAL A 12 -14.01 -31.93 -14.69
N LYS A 13 -15.10 -31.98 -15.47
CA LYS A 13 -16.41 -31.51 -15.02
C LYS A 13 -16.99 -32.38 -13.90
N LYS A 14 -16.87 -33.71 -13.98
CA LYS A 14 -17.39 -34.65 -12.96
C LYS A 14 -16.63 -34.59 -11.63
N GLN A 15 -15.31 -34.40 -11.65
CA GLN A 15 -14.50 -34.36 -10.42
C GLN A 15 -14.30 -32.96 -9.83
N THR A 16 -14.24 -31.92 -10.67
CA THR A 16 -13.94 -30.54 -10.24
C THR A 16 -15.06 -29.54 -10.49
N GLY A 17 -16.22 -29.98 -11.01
CA GLY A 17 -17.39 -29.13 -11.23
C GLY A 17 -17.32 -28.24 -12.48
N GLY A 18 -16.25 -28.33 -13.27
CA GLY A 18 -16.04 -27.54 -14.48
C GLY A 18 -14.89 -26.53 -14.35
N LEU A 19 -15.14 -25.26 -14.68
CA LEU A 19 -14.13 -24.20 -14.73
C LEU A 19 -13.56 -23.89 -13.34
N LEU A 20 -12.28 -24.17 -13.14
CA LEU A 20 -11.58 -23.96 -11.88
C LEU A 20 -11.17 -22.49 -11.71
N TRP A 21 -11.98 -21.74 -10.97
CA TRP A 21 -11.59 -20.42 -10.46
C TRP A 21 -10.72 -20.63 -9.22
N LYS A 22 -9.40 -20.73 -9.42
CA LYS A 22 -8.47 -20.99 -8.32
C LYS A 22 -8.40 -19.78 -7.39
N VAL A 23 -9.13 -19.85 -6.28
CA VAL A 23 -9.03 -18.86 -5.21
C VAL A 23 -7.69 -19.04 -4.49
N GLN A 24 -6.78 -18.10 -4.69
CA GLN A 24 -5.49 -18.10 -4.00
C GLN A 24 -5.66 -17.56 -2.58
N ARG A 25 -5.18 -18.32 -1.59
CA ARG A 25 -5.16 -17.87 -0.19
C ARG A 25 -4.30 -16.62 -0.04
N MET A 26 -4.58 -15.84 1.00
CA MET A 26 -3.78 -14.66 1.31
C MET A 26 -2.42 -15.07 1.88
N THR A 27 -1.41 -15.16 1.01
CA THR A 27 -0.01 -15.46 1.38
C THR A 27 0.62 -14.28 2.13
N LYS A 28 1.76 -14.54 2.80
CA LYS A 28 2.50 -13.50 3.57
C LYS A 28 2.83 -12.27 2.69
N THR A 29 3.31 -12.49 1.47
CA THR A 29 3.64 -11.41 0.53
C THR A 29 2.40 -10.60 0.12
N ARG A 30 1.26 -11.25 -0.14
CA ARG A 30 0.00 -10.53 -0.40
C ARG A 30 -0.46 -9.71 0.81
N ARG A 31 -0.31 -10.23 2.03
CA ARG A 31 -0.63 -9.48 3.26
C ARG A 31 0.25 -8.25 3.41
N ALA A 32 1.54 -8.36 3.12
CA ALA A 32 2.46 -7.22 3.16
C ALA A 32 2.06 -6.14 2.13
N ASN A 33 1.68 -6.54 0.91
CA ASN A 33 1.17 -5.60 -0.09
C ASN A 33 -0.15 -4.94 0.33
N ALA A 34 -1.07 -5.70 0.95
CA ALA A 34 -2.30 -5.14 1.50
C ALA A 34 -2.01 -4.10 2.59
N LYS A 35 -1.10 -4.39 3.53
CA LYS A 35 -0.66 -3.42 4.56
C LYS A 35 -0.09 -2.15 3.93
N ALA A 36 0.76 -2.28 2.92
CA ALA A 36 1.33 -1.14 2.21
C ALA A 36 0.24 -0.33 1.46
N ARG A 37 -0.76 -1.00 0.88
CA ARG A 37 -1.89 -0.32 0.22
C ARG A 37 -2.72 0.47 1.23
N HIS A 38 -3.04 -0.12 2.38
CA HIS A 38 -3.75 0.59 3.45
C HIS A 38 -2.98 1.82 3.93
N ALA A 39 -1.67 1.68 4.19
CA ALA A 39 -0.84 2.80 4.61
C ALA A 39 -0.82 3.94 3.58
N ARG A 40 -0.71 3.61 2.28
CA ARG A 40 -0.77 4.62 1.21
C ARG A 40 -2.14 5.31 1.16
N THR A 41 -3.23 4.57 1.28
CA THR A 41 -4.58 5.16 1.27
C THR A 41 -4.78 6.09 2.46
N HIS A 42 -4.34 5.69 3.66
CA HIS A 42 -4.39 6.56 4.84
C HIS A 42 -3.57 7.84 4.66
N GLN A 43 -2.33 7.75 4.16
CA GLN A 43 -1.53 8.94 3.87
C GLN A 43 -2.21 9.88 2.88
N VAL A 44 -2.83 9.34 1.83
CA VAL A 44 -3.59 10.16 0.86
C VAL A 44 -4.80 10.81 1.53
N GLU A 45 -5.54 10.07 2.36
CA GLU A 45 -6.67 10.61 3.11
C GLU A 45 -6.23 11.73 4.06
N ASP A 46 -5.10 11.56 4.75
CA ASP A 46 -4.55 12.54 5.67
C ASP A 46 -4.10 13.81 4.93
N ILE A 47 -3.47 13.68 3.76
CA ILE A 47 -3.09 14.81 2.92
C ILE A 47 -4.33 15.56 2.44
N LEU A 48 -5.34 14.86 1.94
CA LEU A 48 -6.58 15.48 1.47
C LEU A 48 -7.30 16.22 2.61
N ARG A 49 -7.31 15.65 3.82
CA ARG A 49 -7.84 16.33 5.01
C ARG A 49 -7.03 17.58 5.37
N ALA A 50 -5.70 17.49 5.33
CA ALA A 50 -4.82 18.63 5.59
C ALA A 50 -5.03 19.75 4.56
N CYS A 51 -5.21 19.41 3.28
CA CYS A 51 -5.49 20.39 2.22
C CYS A 51 -6.91 21.00 2.32
N ALA A 52 -7.87 20.30 2.92
CA ALA A 52 -9.21 20.80 3.15
C ALA A 52 -9.31 21.72 4.37
N GLN A 53 -8.33 21.68 5.27
CA GLN A 53 -8.26 22.59 6.41
C GLN A 53 -7.76 23.96 5.96
N GLU A 54 -8.42 25.04 6.38
CA GLU A 54 -7.89 26.40 6.16
C GLU A 54 -6.49 26.52 6.77
N PRO A 55 -5.52 27.12 6.05
CA PRO A 55 -4.17 27.30 6.56
C PRO A 55 -4.25 28.10 7.85
N GLN A 56 -3.80 27.49 8.95
CA GLN A 56 -3.64 28.20 10.22
C GLN A 56 -2.62 29.33 9.98
N PRO A 57 -2.90 30.58 10.38
CA PRO A 57 -1.94 31.67 10.20
C PRO A 57 -0.63 31.32 10.91
N ASP A 58 0.47 31.44 10.17
CA ASP A 58 1.83 31.11 10.62
C ASP A 58 2.15 31.84 11.93
N THR A 59 2.03 31.14 13.05
CA THR A 59 2.68 31.58 14.29
C THR A 59 4.07 30.97 14.31
N THR A 60 4.92 31.42 13.37
CA THR A 60 6.36 31.18 13.43
C THR A 60 6.96 32.31 14.26
N PRO A 61 7.35 32.11 15.53
CA PRO A 61 8.26 33.06 16.16
C PRO A 61 9.58 33.03 15.39
N ALA A 62 9.95 34.17 14.83
CA ALA A 62 11.23 34.37 14.16
C ALA A 62 12.38 33.87 15.06
N PRO A 63 13.34 33.10 14.54
CA PRO A 63 14.53 32.76 15.31
C PRO A 63 15.33 34.05 15.56
N PRO A 64 15.77 34.32 16.80
CA PRO A 64 16.58 35.50 17.08
C PRO A 64 17.93 35.38 16.35
N ALA A 65 18.26 36.42 15.60
CA ALA A 65 19.54 36.59 14.93
C ALA A 65 20.69 36.81 15.93
N GLY A 66 21.82 36.12 15.73
CA GLY A 66 23.12 36.44 16.32
C GLY A 66 23.64 35.41 17.32
N THR A 67 24.50 34.48 16.86
CA THR A 67 25.96 34.42 17.07
C THR A 67 26.41 33.42 18.14
N ALA A 68 27.00 32.30 17.72
CA ALA A 68 28.36 31.87 18.08
C ALA A 68 28.68 30.53 17.40
N GLU A 69 29.73 30.52 16.59
CA GLU A 69 30.46 29.31 16.18
C GLU A 69 30.92 28.50 17.40
N VAL A 70 31.01 27.17 17.26
CA VAL A 70 32.27 26.41 17.37
C VAL A 70 32.01 24.92 17.09
N SER A 71 32.63 24.48 15.99
CA SER A 71 33.45 23.27 15.83
C SER A 71 32.86 21.86 15.98
N ALA A 72 32.82 21.20 14.81
CA ALA A 72 33.41 19.90 14.49
C ALA A 72 33.18 18.70 15.43
N GLY A 73 32.63 17.63 14.83
CA GLY A 73 33.31 16.35 14.86
C GLY A 73 32.54 15.14 15.39
N THR A 74 32.41 14.17 14.50
CA THR A 74 32.61 12.72 14.76
C THR A 74 31.43 11.85 15.26
N LYS A 75 31.17 10.90 14.37
CA LYS A 75 30.49 9.60 14.46
C LYS A 75 31.02 8.71 15.60
N SER A 76 30.14 8.00 16.32
CA SER A 76 30.27 6.67 16.99
C SER A 76 28.96 6.48 17.78
N GLU A 77 28.28 5.34 17.85
CA GLU A 77 28.70 3.95 18.11
C GLU A 77 27.73 2.96 17.42
#